data_AF-A0ABD0PS81-F1
#
_entry.id   AF-A0ABD0PS81-F1
#
_cell.length_a   1.000
_cell.length_b   1.000
_cell.length_c   1.000
_cell.angle_alpha   90.00
_cell.angle_beta   90.00
_cell.angle_gamma   90.00
#
_symmetry.space_group_name_H-M   'P 1'
#
loop_
_entity.id
_entity.type
_entity.pdbx_description
1 polymer ?
#
loop_
_entity_poly.entity_id
_entity_poly.type
_entity_poly.pdbx_seq_one_letter_code
_entity_poly.pdbx_strand_id
1 'polypeptide(L)'
;MKGDAAEIQALYEQQGYMTAIPILSPEELQQARDAFAELERKHGEDYTAYSLHNIHKEYDWVMALAKHPNLLEVVTAALGPDVILLDSRFICKYPVCNKPAKTQESNGIIQPNNTCNKEKDGIEKTDGMPFVAWHQDMKYWGFDGGPVLSVWLALDDSLEDNGALQVIP
;
A
#
# COMPACT_ATOMS: atom_id res chain seq x y z
N MET A 1 16.93 1.13 11.51
CA MET A 1 17.36 0.75 12.88
C MET A 1 17.65 -0.74 12.87
N LYS A 2 18.86 -1.16 13.26
CA LYS A 2 19.03 -2.46 13.92
C LYS A 2 18.93 -2.17 15.41
N GLY A 3 17.71 -1.96 15.89
CA GLY A 3 17.45 -1.76 17.32
C GLY A 3 17.55 -3.10 18.02
N ASP A 4 17.82 -3.10 19.32
CA ASP A 4 17.70 -4.32 20.11
C ASP A 4 16.24 -4.81 20.03
N ALA A 5 16.01 -6.13 20.01
CA ALA A 5 14.67 -6.70 19.89
C ALA A 5 13.74 -6.19 21.00
N ALA A 6 14.28 -5.96 22.20
CA ALA A 6 13.56 -5.36 23.32
C ALA A 6 13.14 -3.90 23.05
N GLU A 7 13.97 -3.12 22.35
CA GLU A 7 13.64 -1.74 21.99
C GLU A 7 12.53 -1.70 20.93
N ILE A 8 12.60 -2.59 19.93
CA ILE A 8 11.57 -2.73 18.89
C ILE A 8 10.23 -3.09 19.54
N GLN A 9 10.23 -4.09 20.43
CA GLN A 9 9.03 -4.51 21.13
C GLN A 9 8.43 -3.37 21.98
N ALA A 10 9.24 -2.72 22.82
CA ALA A 10 8.78 -1.64 23.69
C ALA A 10 8.22 -0.45 22.90
N LEU A 11 8.87 -0.09 21.79
CA LEU A 11 8.39 0.97 20.91
C LEU A 11 7.03 0.61 20.29
N TYR A 12 6.89 -0.62 19.79
CA TYR A 12 5.64 -1.08 19.20
C TYR A 12 4.50 -1.16 20.23
N GLU A 13 4.78 -1.66 21.44
CA GLU A 13 3.80 -1.70 22.54
C GLU A 13 3.34 -0.30 22.96
N GLN A 14 4.23 0.69 22.92
CA GLN A 14 3.92 2.06 23.31
C GLN A 14 3.15 2.85 22.22
N GLN A 15 3.53 2.66 20.95
CA GLN A 15 3.04 3.51 19.84
C GLN A 15 1.99 2.80 18.97
N GLY A 16 1.86 1.48 19.03
CA GLY A 16 1.03 0.69 18.12
C GLY A 16 1.52 0.61 16.67
N TYR A 17 2.59 1.33 16.31
CA TYR A 17 3.19 1.31 14.97
C TYR A 17 4.69 1.65 14.99
N MET A 18 5.37 1.33 13.89
CA MET A 18 6.73 1.78 13.59
C MET A 18 6.83 2.15 12.11
N THR A 19 7.62 3.16 11.77
CA THR A 19 7.81 3.61 10.38
C THR A 19 9.30 3.76 10.04
N ALA A 20 9.60 3.93 8.74
CA ALA A 20 10.95 4.19 8.22
C ALA A 20 12.00 3.12 8.61
N ILE A 21 11.59 1.86 8.66
CA ILE A 21 12.51 0.74 8.87
C ILE A 21 13.05 0.27 7.50
N PRO A 22 14.37 0.33 7.26
CA PRO A 22 14.94 -0.12 6.00
C PRO A 22 14.92 -1.64 5.94
N ILE A 23 14.06 -2.20 5.09
CA ILE A 23 13.94 -3.64 4.89
C ILE A 23 14.72 -4.09 3.66
N LEU A 24 14.39 -3.52 2.50
CA LEU A 24 14.98 -3.88 1.20
C LEU A 24 16.20 -3.01 0.89
N SER A 25 17.18 -3.62 0.22
CA SER A 25 18.23 -2.87 -0.47
C SER A 25 17.66 -2.11 -1.68
N PRO A 26 18.37 -1.11 -2.23
CA PRO A 26 17.97 -0.45 -3.47
C PRO A 26 17.76 -1.42 -4.63
N GLU A 27 18.59 -2.46 -4.73
CA GLU A 27 18.48 -3.50 -5.76
C GLU A 27 17.25 -4.39 -5.56
N GLU A 28 16.99 -4.83 -4.34
CA GLU A 28 15.79 -5.63 -4.00
C GLU A 28 14.51 -4.82 -4.23
N LEU A 29 14.53 -3.52 -3.89
CA LEU A 29 13.43 -2.60 -4.15
C LEU A 29 13.18 -2.47 -5.66
N GLN A 30 14.22 -2.27 -6.46
CA GLN A 30 14.09 -2.18 -7.91
C GLN A 30 13.53 -3.48 -8.51
N GLN A 31 14.01 -4.64 -8.05
CA GLN A 31 13.50 -5.94 -8.50
C GLN A 31 12.01 -6.12 -8.17
N ALA A 32 11.58 -5.70 -6.98
CA ALA A 32 10.17 -5.75 -6.59
C ALA A 32 9.31 -4.80 -7.44
N ARG A 33 9.81 -3.60 -7.76
CA ARG A 33 9.13 -2.66 -8.68
C ARG A 33 9.00 -3.23 -10.08
N ASP A 34 10.07 -3.79 -10.64
CA ASP A 34 10.05 -4.39 -11.98
C ASP A 34 9.08 -5.57 -12.06
N ALA A 35 9.05 -6.41 -11.01
CA ALA A 35 8.12 -7.53 -10.92
C ALA A 35 6.66 -7.07 -10.78
N PHE A 36 6.40 -6.01 -10.01
CA PHE A 36 5.06 -5.42 -9.93
C PHE A 36 4.63 -4.79 -11.26
N ALA A 37 5.53 -4.10 -11.98
CA ALA A 37 5.24 -3.52 -13.28
C ALA A 37 4.83 -4.58 -14.33
N GLU A 38 5.38 -5.79 -14.25
CA GLU A 38 4.91 -6.93 -15.06
C GLU A 38 3.47 -7.33 -14.71
N LEU A 39 3.12 -7.40 -13.41
CA LEU A 39 1.75 -7.69 -12.98
C LEU A 39 0.78 -6.62 -13.47
N GLU A 40 1.16 -5.35 -13.36
CA GLU A 40 0.37 -4.22 -13.85
C GLU A 40 0.16 -4.29 -15.35
N ARG A 41 1.21 -4.55 -16.14
CA ARG A 41 1.08 -4.71 -17.60
C ARG A 41 0.13 -5.85 -17.98
N LYS A 42 0.13 -6.92 -17.19
CA LYS A 42 -0.68 -8.12 -17.42
C LYS A 42 -2.15 -7.92 -17.03
N HIS A 43 -2.41 -7.22 -15.91
CA HIS A 43 -3.73 -7.16 -15.28
C HIS A 43 -4.43 -5.79 -15.42
N GLY A 44 -3.68 -4.73 -15.72
CA GLY A 44 -4.14 -3.36 -15.79
C GLY A 44 -4.26 -2.68 -14.43
N GLU A 45 -4.15 -1.34 -14.44
CA GLU A 45 -4.14 -0.48 -13.23
C GLU A 45 -5.36 -0.70 -12.32
N ASP A 46 -6.57 -0.77 -12.89
CA ASP A 46 -7.80 -0.95 -12.12
C ASP A 46 -7.77 -2.23 -11.27
N TYR A 47 -7.19 -3.31 -11.80
CA TYR A 47 -7.08 -4.58 -11.08
C TYR A 47 -5.95 -4.54 -10.06
N THR A 48 -4.78 -4.02 -10.44
CA THR A 48 -3.60 -3.98 -9.57
C THR A 48 -3.69 -2.94 -8.45
N ALA A 49 -4.59 -1.96 -8.55
CA ALA A 49 -4.86 -0.97 -7.51
C ALA A 49 -5.21 -1.60 -6.16
N TYR A 50 -6.03 -2.66 -6.15
CA TYR A 50 -6.51 -3.27 -4.90
C TYR A 50 -6.94 -4.73 -4.99
N SER A 51 -6.95 -5.38 -6.17
CA SER A 51 -7.55 -6.72 -6.35
C SER A 51 -6.55 -7.88 -6.24
N LEU A 52 -5.25 -7.61 -6.07
CA LEU A 52 -4.22 -8.62 -5.88
C LEU A 52 -4.16 -9.07 -4.41
N HIS A 53 -4.95 -10.10 -4.04
CA HIS A 53 -5.02 -10.64 -2.67
C HIS A 53 -4.35 -12.01 -2.59
N ASN A 54 -3.81 -12.38 -1.43
CA ASN A 54 -3.08 -13.63 -1.22
C ASN A 54 -1.97 -13.90 -2.26
N ILE A 55 -1.44 -12.84 -2.89
CA ILE A 55 -0.57 -12.95 -4.07
C ILE A 55 0.75 -13.70 -3.79
N HIS A 56 1.16 -13.80 -2.52
CA HIS A 56 2.25 -14.65 -2.04
C HIS A 56 2.05 -16.15 -2.36
N LYS A 57 0.82 -16.61 -2.60
CA LYS A 57 0.53 -17.99 -2.99
C LYS A 57 0.78 -18.26 -4.47
N GLU A 58 0.78 -17.20 -5.28
CA GLU A 58 0.91 -17.29 -6.74
C GLU A 58 2.32 -16.93 -7.22
N TYR A 59 3.02 -16.06 -6.49
CA TYR A 59 4.31 -15.51 -6.90
C TYR A 59 5.37 -15.65 -5.82
N ASP A 60 6.41 -16.45 -6.12
CA ASP A 60 7.53 -16.72 -5.20
C ASP A 60 8.25 -15.45 -4.74
N TRP A 61 8.35 -14.44 -5.61
CA TRP A 61 8.99 -13.17 -5.26
C TRP A 61 8.22 -12.41 -4.17
N VAL A 62 6.89 -12.51 -4.15
CA VAL A 62 6.07 -11.88 -3.09
C VAL A 62 6.21 -12.65 -1.78
N MET A 63 6.23 -13.99 -1.86
CA MET A 63 6.55 -14.83 -0.70
C MET A 63 7.97 -14.57 -0.18
N ALA A 64 8.94 -14.26 -1.05
CA ALA A 64 10.28 -13.88 -0.66
C ALA A 64 10.30 -12.54 0.10
N LEU A 65 9.53 -11.54 -0.34
CA LEU A 65 9.35 -10.28 0.39
C LEU A 65 8.75 -10.52 1.78
N ALA A 66 7.70 -11.36 1.88
CA ALA A 66 7.06 -11.68 3.15
C ALA A 66 7.98 -12.43 4.14
N LYS A 67 8.97 -13.18 3.62
CA LYS A 67 9.97 -13.90 4.41
C LYS A 67 11.32 -13.17 4.50
N HIS A 68 11.37 -11.90 4.10
CA HIS A 68 12.63 -11.16 4.06
C HIS A 68 13.27 -11.14 5.46
N PRO A 69 14.57 -11.46 5.61
CA PRO A 69 15.19 -11.63 6.93
C PRO A 69 15.09 -10.38 7.81
N ASN A 70 15.31 -9.19 7.23
CA ASN A 70 15.16 -7.93 7.98
C ASN A 70 13.71 -7.67 8.41
N LEU A 71 12.72 -8.16 7.63
CA LEU A 71 11.31 -8.05 7.99
C LEU A 71 10.97 -9.00 9.13
N LEU A 72 11.40 -10.27 9.02
CA LEU A 72 11.17 -11.28 10.05
C LEU A 72 11.84 -10.92 11.37
N GLU A 73 13.03 -10.31 11.35
CA GLU A 73 13.69 -9.78 12.56
C GLU A 73 12.79 -8.79 13.31
N VAL A 74 12.20 -7.84 12.59
CA VAL A 74 11.32 -6.81 13.17
C VAL A 74 10.00 -7.41 13.64
N VAL A 75 9.36 -8.23 12.80
CA VAL A 75 8.05 -8.83 13.10
C VAL A 75 8.14 -9.77 14.29
N THR A 76 9.19 -10.61 14.36
CA THR A 76 9.37 -11.54 15.48
C THR A 76 9.84 -10.86 16.76
N ALA A 77 10.55 -9.74 16.67
CA ALA A 77 10.81 -8.90 17.83
C ALA A 77 9.51 -8.29 18.39
N ALA A 78 8.59 -7.86 17.52
CA ALA A 78 7.33 -7.23 17.94
C ALA A 78 6.27 -8.23 18.45
N LEU A 79 6.13 -9.40 17.81
CA LEU A 79 5.07 -10.38 18.11
C LEU A 79 5.55 -11.63 18.85
N GLY A 80 6.85 -11.86 18.91
CA GLY A 80 7.44 -13.14 19.31
C GLY A 80 7.79 -14.05 18.12
N PRO A 81 8.41 -15.21 18.39
CA PRO A 81 9.05 -16.04 17.35
C PRO A 81 8.06 -16.79 16.45
N ASP A 82 6.84 -17.05 16.92
CA ASP A 82 5.87 -17.89 16.24
C ASP A 82 4.85 -17.05 15.47
N VAL A 83 5.15 -16.76 14.20
CA VAL A 83 4.32 -15.93 13.33
C VAL A 83 3.83 -16.70 12.12
N ILE A 84 2.62 -16.35 11.65
CA ILE A 84 1.99 -16.93 10.46
C ILE A 84 1.62 -15.79 9.53
N LEU A 85 1.94 -15.92 8.24
CA LEU A 85 1.47 -15.02 7.20
C LEU A 85 -0.01 -15.30 6.90
N LEU A 86 -0.88 -14.34 7.20
CA LEU A 86 -2.32 -14.48 6.96
C LEU A 86 -2.72 -14.08 5.53
N ASP A 87 -2.19 -12.96 5.03
CA ASP A 87 -2.52 -12.41 3.71
C ASP A 87 -1.37 -11.54 3.19
N SER A 88 -1.37 -11.27 1.89
CA SER A 88 -0.50 -10.30 1.23
C SER A 88 -1.28 -9.56 0.15
N ARG A 89 -1.14 -8.23 0.08
CA ARG A 89 -1.82 -7.41 -0.92
C ARG A 89 -0.90 -6.38 -1.55
N PHE A 90 -1.20 -6.02 -2.79
CA PHE A 90 -0.76 -4.75 -3.36
C PHE A 90 -1.87 -3.72 -3.20
N ILE A 91 -1.48 -2.52 -2.80
CA ILE A 91 -2.37 -1.36 -2.73
C ILE A 91 -1.64 -0.25 -3.48
N CYS A 92 -2.15 0.10 -4.66
CA CYS A 92 -1.59 1.15 -5.51
C CYS A 92 -2.58 2.31 -5.62
N LYS A 93 -2.07 3.52 -5.39
CA LYS A 93 -2.83 4.78 -5.52
C LYS A 93 -2.34 5.50 -6.76
N TYR A 94 -3.05 5.29 -7.87
CA TYR A 94 -2.73 5.96 -9.13
C TYR A 94 -3.08 7.46 -9.10
N PRO A 95 -2.36 8.29 -9.86
CA PRO A 95 -2.71 9.70 -10.00
C PRO A 95 -4.14 9.88 -10.49
N VAL A 96 -4.95 10.63 -9.75
CA VAL A 96 -6.27 11.04 -10.22
C VAL A 96 -6.13 12.22 -11.17
N CYS A 97 -6.69 12.12 -12.38
CA CYS A 97 -6.77 13.27 -13.27
C CYS A 97 -7.73 14.30 -12.64
N ASN A 98 -7.19 15.34 -12.02
CA ASN A 98 -7.99 16.51 -11.67
C ASN A 98 -8.56 17.09 -12.97
N LYS A 99 -9.89 17.05 -13.13
CA LYS A 99 -10.54 17.91 -14.13
C LYS A 99 -10.14 19.35 -13.74
N PRO A 100 -9.57 20.16 -14.63
CA PRO A 100 -9.39 21.57 -14.31
C PRO A 100 -10.77 22.12 -13.93
N ALA A 101 -10.85 22.80 -12.78
CA ALA A 101 -12.04 23.54 -12.39
C ALA A 101 -12.46 24.37 -13.60
N LYS A 102 -13.73 24.27 -14.03
CA LYS A 102 -14.22 25.00 -15.19
C LYS A 102 -14.02 26.49 -14.95
N THR A 103 -12.94 27.07 -15.46
CA THR A 103 -12.88 28.50 -15.73
C THR A 103 -13.80 28.74 -16.90
N GLN A 104 -14.93 29.41 -16.65
CA GLN A 104 -15.72 30.00 -17.71
C GLN A 104 -14.87 31.10 -18.34
N GLU A 105 -14.14 30.78 -19.41
CA GLU A 105 -13.71 31.79 -20.36
C GLU A 105 -14.04 31.35 -21.77
N SER A 106 -14.90 32.17 -22.38
CA SER A 106 -15.25 32.15 -23.78
C SER A 106 -14.01 32.42 -24.64
N ASN A 107 -13.86 31.59 -25.67
CA ASN A 107 -13.32 31.87 -27.01
C ASN A 107 -12.21 30.90 -27.42
N GLY A 108 -12.52 30.16 -28.48
CA GLY A 108 -11.95 28.87 -28.84
C GLY A 108 -10.48 28.89 -29.25
N ILE A 109 -9.76 27.88 -28.74
CA ILE A 109 -8.61 27.23 -29.37
C ILE A 109 -8.71 25.74 -29.02
N ILE A 110 -8.52 24.87 -30.02
CA ILE A 110 -8.60 23.41 -29.91
C ILE A 110 -7.56 22.91 -28.91
N GLN A 111 -8.00 22.18 -27.88
CA GLN A 111 -7.13 21.49 -26.90
C GLN A 111 -6.89 20.04 -27.34
N PRO A 112 -5.69 19.49 -27.14
CA PRO A 112 -5.35 18.11 -27.50
C PRO A 112 -6.17 17.11 -26.68
N ASN A 113 -6.45 15.96 -27.28
CA ASN A 113 -7.33 14.92 -26.74
C ASN A 113 -6.83 14.34 -25.41
N ASN A 114 -7.24 14.92 -24.28
CA ASN A 114 -7.21 14.24 -22.98
C ASN A 114 -8.42 13.31 -22.90
N THR A 115 -8.25 12.07 -23.37
CA THR A 115 -9.27 11.03 -23.17
C THR A 115 -9.09 10.42 -21.79
N CYS A 116 -9.59 11.10 -20.76
CA CYS A 116 -10.03 10.39 -19.55
C CYS A 116 -11.26 9.58 -19.95
N ASN A 117 -11.21 8.26 -19.76
CA ASN A 117 -12.26 7.33 -20.14
C ASN A 117 -13.64 7.81 -19.71
N LYS A 118 -14.60 7.78 -20.64
CA LYS A 118 -16.02 8.05 -20.36
C LYS A 118 -16.54 6.99 -19.38
N GLU A 119 -17.07 7.44 -18.25
CA GLU A 119 -17.75 6.59 -17.26
C GLU A 119 -19.02 5.96 -17.89
N LYS A 120 -19.22 4.67 -17.64
CA LYS A 120 -20.35 3.88 -18.14
C LYS A 120 -21.62 3.99 -17.30
N ASP A 121 -21.57 4.49 -16.08
CA ASP A 121 -22.70 4.42 -15.16
C ASP A 121 -22.89 5.78 -14.51
N GLY A 122 -24.00 6.46 -14.85
CA GLY A 122 -24.31 7.86 -14.52
C GLY A 122 -24.57 8.13 -13.03
N ILE A 123 -23.60 7.83 -12.17
CA ILE A 123 -23.57 8.17 -10.76
C ILE A 123 -22.65 9.38 -10.60
N GLU A 124 -23.19 10.52 -10.18
CA GLU A 124 -22.40 11.70 -9.82
C GLU A 124 -21.43 11.33 -8.68
N LYS A 125 -20.13 11.26 -8.97
CA LYS A 125 -19.10 11.18 -7.94
C LYS A 125 -18.96 12.53 -7.25
N THR A 126 -18.95 12.51 -5.92
CA THR A 126 -18.58 13.64 -5.07
C THR A 126 -17.19 14.17 -5.46
N ASP A 127 -17.02 15.49 -5.50
CA ASP A 127 -15.84 16.23 -5.99
C ASP A 127 -14.55 16.08 -5.13
N GLY A 128 -14.48 15.04 -4.30
CA GLY A 128 -13.35 14.75 -3.40
C GLY A 128 -12.44 13.65 -3.94
N MET A 129 -11.14 13.77 -3.68
CA MET A 129 -10.21 12.67 -3.95
C MET A 129 -10.62 11.42 -3.15
N PRO A 130 -10.48 10.22 -3.72
CA PRO A 130 -10.76 8.99 -3.00
C PRO A 130 -9.84 8.90 -1.77
N PHE A 131 -10.43 8.58 -0.61
CA PHE A 131 -9.69 8.42 0.64
C PHE A 131 -10.15 7.18 1.39
N VAL A 132 -9.30 6.69 2.28
CA VAL A 132 -9.65 5.62 3.23
C VAL A 132 -9.88 6.27 4.58
N ALA A 133 -11.10 6.15 5.12
CA ALA A 133 -11.44 6.72 6.43
C ALA A 133 -10.68 6.02 7.57
N TRP A 134 -10.58 6.68 8.72
CA TRP A 134 -10.01 6.10 9.94
C TRP A 134 -10.66 4.75 10.27
N HIS A 135 -9.83 3.72 10.45
CA HIS A 135 -10.26 2.37 10.80
C HIS A 135 -9.13 1.59 11.49
N GLN A 136 -9.46 0.41 12.01
CA GLN A 136 -8.49 -0.57 12.52
C GLN A 136 -8.69 -1.89 11.77
N ASP A 137 -7.59 -2.49 11.31
CA ASP A 137 -7.61 -3.71 10.49
C ASP A 137 -8.20 -4.92 11.22
N MET A 138 -7.96 -5.02 12.54
CA MET A 138 -8.37 -6.17 13.37
C MET A 138 -9.86 -6.52 13.22
N LYS A 139 -10.72 -5.52 13.01
CA LYS A 139 -12.17 -5.71 12.86
C LYS A 139 -12.56 -6.62 11.68
N TYR A 140 -11.68 -6.77 10.69
CA TYR A 140 -11.97 -7.51 9.46
C TYR A 140 -11.49 -8.97 9.47
N TRP A 141 -10.73 -9.39 10.47
CA TRP A 141 -10.07 -10.71 10.49
C TRP A 141 -10.95 -11.83 11.05
N GLY A 142 -11.95 -11.51 11.86
CA GLY A 142 -13.04 -12.45 12.20
C GLY A 142 -12.63 -13.69 13.01
N PHE A 143 -11.45 -13.71 13.64
CA PHE A 143 -11.04 -14.77 14.56
C PHE A 143 -10.76 -14.23 15.97
N ASP A 144 -11.11 -15.03 16.97
CA ASP A 144 -10.79 -14.80 18.38
C ASP A 144 -9.36 -15.31 18.65
N GLY A 145 -8.32 -14.50 18.38
CA GLY A 145 -6.98 -14.91 18.76
C GLY A 145 -5.85 -13.97 18.36
N GLY A 146 -4.85 -13.87 19.25
CA GLY A 146 -3.51 -13.33 19.02
C GLY A 146 -3.40 -11.85 18.60
N PRO A 147 -2.24 -11.21 18.84
CA PRO A 147 -1.94 -9.93 18.20
C PRO A 147 -1.79 -10.13 16.68
N VAL A 148 -2.40 -9.25 15.89
CA VAL A 148 -2.23 -9.19 14.42
C VAL A 148 -1.47 -7.92 14.10
N LEU A 149 -0.41 -8.05 13.30
CA LEU A 149 0.42 -6.94 12.83
C LEU A 149 0.37 -6.89 11.30
N SER A 150 0.07 -5.71 10.76
CA SER A 150 0.15 -5.41 9.33
C SER A 150 1.52 -4.84 9.00
N VAL A 151 2.21 -5.39 8.00
CA VAL A 151 3.46 -4.82 7.47
C VAL A 151 3.17 -4.10 6.15
N TRP A 152 3.44 -2.80 6.13
CA TRP A 152 3.40 -1.98 4.91
C TRP A 152 4.79 -1.79 4.34
N LEU A 153 5.10 -2.52 3.27
CA LEU A 153 6.36 -2.39 2.55
C LEU A 153 6.18 -1.43 1.37
N ALA A 154 6.73 -0.22 1.50
CA ALA A 154 6.66 0.79 0.46
C ALA A 154 7.55 0.38 -0.74
N LEU A 155 6.93 0.10 -1.89
CA LEU A 155 7.67 -0.09 -3.14
C LEU A 155 8.03 1.26 -3.77
N ASP A 156 7.16 2.26 -3.67
CA ASP A 156 7.41 3.64 -4.09
C ASP A 156 7.45 4.59 -2.90
N ASP A 157 7.91 5.82 -3.14
CA ASP A 157 7.89 6.88 -2.12
C ASP A 157 6.44 7.07 -1.65
N SER A 158 6.21 7.00 -0.34
CA SER A 158 4.90 7.20 0.27
C SER A 158 4.90 8.55 0.98
N LEU A 159 4.40 9.57 0.27
CA LEU A 159 4.41 10.97 0.66
C LEU A 159 2.99 11.48 0.96
N GLU A 160 2.88 12.62 1.63
CA GLU A 160 1.59 13.22 1.97
C GLU A 160 0.72 13.49 0.73
N ASP A 161 1.33 13.96 -0.35
CA ASP A 161 0.66 14.34 -1.59
C ASP A 161 0.24 13.17 -2.50
N ASN A 162 0.82 11.97 -2.30
CA ASN A 162 0.44 10.75 -3.01
C ASN A 162 -0.35 9.74 -2.14
N GLY A 163 -0.80 10.21 -0.96
CA GLY A 163 -1.71 9.47 -0.11
C GLY A 163 -1.01 8.49 0.84
N ALA A 164 0.08 8.89 1.48
CA ALA A 164 0.67 8.16 2.59
C ALA A 164 -0.35 7.81 3.68
N LEU A 165 -0.10 6.71 4.40
CA LEU A 165 -0.89 6.35 5.57
C LEU A 165 -0.75 7.40 6.67
N GLN A 166 -1.85 7.62 7.39
CA GLN A 166 -1.87 8.34 8.65
C GLN A 166 -2.16 7.35 9.77
N VAL A 167 -1.45 7.50 10.89
CA VAL A 167 -1.55 6.62 12.06
C VAL A 167 -1.72 7.47 13.31
N ILE A 168 -2.44 6.93 14.29
CA ILE A 168 -2.64 7.56 15.60
C ILE A 168 -1.94 6.64 16.62
N PRO A 169 -0.95 7.14 17.39
CA PRO A 169 -0.32 6.39 18.47
C PRO A 169 -1.30 5.95 19.57
#